data_AF-A0A133UFQ0-F1
#
_entry.id   AF-A0A133UFQ0-F1
#
_cell.length_a   1.000
_cell.length_b   1.000
_cell.length_c   1.000
_cell.angle_alpha   90.00
_cell.angle_beta   90.00
_cell.angle_gamma   90.00
#
_symmetry.space_group_name_H-M   'P 1'
#
loop_
_entity.id
_entity.type
_entity.pdbx_description
1 polymer ?
#
loop_
_entity_poly.entity_id
_entity_poly.type
_entity_poly.pdbx_seq_one_letter_code
_entity_poly.pdbx_strand_id
1 'polypeptide(L)'
;MSSLETYGWKVGTAFQIRDDLLGLFGEEEETGKSVTSDIEEGKRTLPLVMAYRRGTESQKEKIKSIVGSEPSENEFKAIREIIKETGAKERCEEMAEGW
;
A
#
# COMPACT_ATOMS: atom_id res chain seq x y z
N MET A 1 20.08 15.75 14.36
CA MET A 1 20.25 14.94 13.13
C MET A 1 21.25 15.64 12.23
N SER A 2 22.17 14.90 11.62
CA SER A 2 23.07 15.48 10.59
C SER A 2 22.30 15.78 9.30
N SER A 3 22.87 16.59 8.40
CA SER A 3 22.28 16.81 7.07
C SER A 3 22.15 15.51 6.28
N LEU A 4 23.11 14.59 6.45
CA LEU A 4 23.13 13.29 5.76
C LEU A 4 22.07 12.34 6.34
N GLU A 5 21.85 12.38 7.64
CA GLU A 5 20.79 11.61 8.33
C GLU A 5 19.40 12.08 7.88
N THR A 6 19.19 13.40 7.80
CA THR A 6 17.93 13.97 7.32
C THR A 6 17.67 13.57 5.86
N TYR A 7 18.71 13.63 5.02
CA TYR A 7 18.62 13.18 3.63
C TYR A 7 18.25 11.70 3.51
N GLY A 8 18.95 10.82 4.24
CA GLY A 8 18.68 9.38 4.24
C GLY A 8 17.27 9.04 4.71
N TRP A 9 16.78 9.72 5.75
CA TRP A 9 15.42 9.55 6.25
C TRP A 9 14.37 9.88 5.19
N LYS A 10 14.53 11.03 4.51
CA LYS A 10 13.61 11.51 3.47
C LYS A 10 13.57 10.56 2.28
N VAL A 11 14.74 10.24 1.71
CA VAL A 11 14.84 9.38 0.53
C VAL A 11 14.36 7.95 0.85
N GLY A 12 14.76 7.40 2.00
CA GLY A 12 14.32 6.07 2.42
C GLY A 12 12.80 5.99 2.61
N THR A 13 12.20 7.03 3.19
CA THR A 13 10.73 7.09 3.35
C THR A 13 10.03 7.17 1.98
N ALA A 14 10.48 8.05 1.08
CA ALA A 14 9.92 8.18 -0.25
C ALA A 14 10.02 6.86 -1.05
N PHE A 15 11.17 6.20 -0.96
CA PHE A 15 11.42 4.91 -1.61
C PHE A 15 10.46 3.83 -1.10
N GLN A 16 10.32 3.69 0.22
CA GLN A 16 9.44 2.65 0.79
C GLN A 16 7.97 2.88 0.40
N ILE A 17 7.51 4.13 0.36
CA ILE A 17 6.13 4.43 -0.07
C ILE A 17 5.92 4.04 -1.54
N ARG A 18 6.89 4.30 -2.41
CA ARG A 18 6.81 3.86 -3.82
C ARG A 18 6.87 2.35 -3.97
N ASP A 19 7.69 1.67 -3.18
CA ASP A 19 7.79 0.21 -3.16
C ASP A 19 6.47 -0.43 -2.72
N ASP A 20 5.86 0.05 -1.63
CA ASP A 20 4.53 -0.39 -1.16
C ASP A 20 3.44 -0.16 -2.22
N LEU A 21 3.48 0.97 -2.93
CA LEU A 21 2.54 1.26 -4.03
C LEU A 21 2.77 0.34 -5.23
N LEU A 22 4.02 0.06 -5.58
CA LEU A 22 4.37 -0.85 -6.66
C LEU A 22 3.93 -2.28 -6.33
N GLY A 23 4.09 -2.74 -5.10
CA GLY A 23 3.62 -4.05 -4.65
C GLY A 23 2.10 -4.21 -4.78
N LEU A 24 1.33 -3.15 -4.52
CA LEU A 24 -0.13 -3.18 -4.56
C LEU A 24 -0.74 -2.86 -5.94
N PHE A 25 -0.08 -2.06 -6.77
CA PHE A 25 -0.65 -1.52 -8.01
C PHE A 25 0.20 -1.78 -9.27
N GLY A 26 1.40 -2.33 -9.14
CA GLY A 26 2.22 -2.73 -10.28
C GLY A 26 1.60 -3.93 -11.01
N GLU A 27 2.05 -4.13 -12.25
CA GLU A 27 1.72 -5.35 -13.01
C GLU A 27 2.78 -6.42 -12.74
N GLU A 28 2.37 -7.69 -12.74
CA GLU A 28 3.28 -8.83 -12.52
C GLU A 28 4.38 -8.89 -13.58
N GLU A 29 4.07 -8.45 -14.80
CA GLU A 29 4.99 -8.33 -15.93
C GLU A 29 6.09 -7.28 -15.71
N GLU A 30 5.80 -6.23 -14.93
CA GLU A 30 6.76 -5.17 -14.59
C GLU A 30 7.55 -5.46 -13.32
N THR A 31 6.98 -6.21 -12.38
CA THR A 31 7.55 -6.45 -11.05
C THR A 31 8.25 -7.80 -10.91
N GLY A 32 7.93 -8.77 -11.77
CA GLY A 32 8.46 -10.14 -11.73
C GLY A 32 8.09 -10.92 -10.45
N LYS A 33 7.09 -10.45 -9.70
CA LYS A 33 6.63 -11.02 -8.42
C LYS A 33 5.10 -11.05 -8.38
N SER A 34 4.56 -11.97 -7.58
CA SER A 34 3.13 -11.99 -7.29
C SER A 34 2.71 -10.68 -6.62
N VAL A 35 1.76 -9.98 -7.22
CA VAL A 35 1.18 -8.73 -6.71
C VAL A 35 0.38 -8.91 -5.41
N THR A 36 0.09 -10.16 -5.03
CA THR A 36 -0.63 -10.48 -3.79
C THR A 36 0.29 -10.74 -2.59
N SER A 37 1.62 -10.82 -2.79
CA SER A 37 2.56 -11.29 -1.74
C SER A 37 2.46 -10.50 -0.44
N ASP A 38 2.32 -9.17 -0.53
CA ASP A 38 2.22 -8.32 0.66
C ASP A 38 0.92 -8.56 1.44
N ILE A 39 -0.16 -8.88 0.74
CA ILE A 39 -1.45 -9.22 1.34
C ILE A 39 -1.35 -10.59 2.01
N GLU A 40 -0.77 -11.57 1.34
CA GLU A 40 -0.57 -12.94 1.85
C GLU A 40 0.30 -12.97 3.11
N GLU A 41 1.38 -12.19 3.13
CA GLU A 41 2.25 -12.03 4.30
C GLU A 41 1.59 -11.23 5.44
N GLY A 42 0.40 -10.67 5.20
CA GLY A 42 -0.32 -9.85 6.18
C GLY A 42 0.36 -8.50 6.46
N LYS A 43 1.15 -7.99 5.52
CA LYS A 43 1.82 -6.70 5.66
C LYS A 43 0.79 -5.58 5.75
N ARG A 44 1.03 -4.66 6.68
CA ARG A 44 0.20 -3.47 6.89
C ARG A 44 0.91 -2.27 6.26
N THR A 45 1.06 -2.32 4.94
CA THR A 45 1.68 -1.25 4.14
C THR A 45 0.96 0.08 4.34
N LEU A 46 1.64 1.20 4.05
CA LEU A 46 1.05 2.52 4.28
C LEU A 46 -0.28 2.73 3.54
N PRO A 47 -0.45 2.34 2.26
CA PRO A 47 -1.74 2.44 1.56
C PRO A 47 -2.87 1.69 2.28
N LEU A 48 -2.62 0.48 2.78
CA LEU A 48 -3.62 -0.31 3.52
C LEU A 48 -4.01 0.34 4.85
N VAL A 49 -3.02 0.84 5.61
CA VAL A 49 -3.27 1.52 6.89
C VAL A 49 -4.10 2.79 6.65
N MET A 50 -3.79 3.56 5.61
CA MET A 50 -4.56 4.75 5.26
C MET A 50 -5.98 4.42 4.82
N ALA A 51 -6.14 3.40 3.96
CA ALA A 51 -7.45 2.94 3.52
C ALA A 51 -8.30 2.47 4.70
N TYR A 52 -7.72 1.68 5.61
CA TYR A 52 -8.40 1.23 6.83
C TYR A 52 -8.83 2.41 7.72
N ARG A 53 -8.01 3.45 7.86
CA ARG A 53 -8.34 4.61 8.69
C ARG A 53 -9.43 5.50 8.10
N ARG A 54 -9.50 5.59 6.77
CA ARG A 54 -10.42 6.48 6.05
C ARG A 54 -11.70 5.79 5.58
N GLY A 55 -11.69 4.47 5.47
CA GLY A 55 -12.80 3.69 4.96
C GLY A 55 -13.99 3.62 5.90
N THR A 56 -15.12 3.18 5.33
CA THR A 56 -16.32 2.80 6.05
C THR A 56 -16.10 1.54 6.89
N GLU A 57 -17.00 1.23 7.82
CA GLU A 57 -16.90 -0.01 8.61
C GLU A 57 -16.90 -1.27 7.72
N SER A 58 -17.70 -1.30 6.65
CA SER A 58 -17.71 -2.42 5.70
C SER A 58 -16.36 -2.57 4.97
N GLN A 59 -15.74 -1.46 4.56
CA GLN A 59 -14.40 -1.49 3.95
C GLN A 59 -13.34 -1.97 4.96
N LYS A 60 -13.43 -1.55 6.22
CA LYS A 60 -12.52 -2.00 7.30
C LYS A 60 -12.64 -3.49 7.56
N GLU A 61 -13.85 -4.02 7.61
CA GLU A 61 -14.11 -5.46 7.77
C GLU A 61 -13.55 -6.25 6.59
N LYS A 62 -13.76 -5.76 5.37
CA LYS A 62 -13.24 -6.38 4.14
C LYS A 62 -11.70 -6.40 4.11
N ILE A 63 -11.05 -5.30 4.50
CA ILE A 63 -9.58 -5.26 4.64
C ILE A 63 -9.12 -6.29 5.68
N LYS A 64 -9.75 -6.33 6.85
CA LYS A 64 -9.41 -7.28 7.92
C LYS A 64 -9.57 -8.74 7.51
N SER A 65 -10.57 -9.07 6.70
CA SER A 65 -10.82 -10.45 6.29
C SER A 65 -9.83 -10.97 5.25
N ILE A 66 -9.18 -10.08 4.50
CA ILE A 66 -8.33 -10.43 3.35
C ILE A 66 -6.84 -10.36 3.70
N VAL A 67 -6.41 -9.37 4.50
CA VAL A 67 -5.00 -9.20 4.86
C VAL A 67 -4.54 -10.36 5.75
N GLY A 68 -3.51 -11.09 5.30
CA GLY A 68 -2.99 -12.31 5.93
C GLY A 68 -3.67 -13.60 5.46
N SER A 69 -4.42 -13.55 4.36
CA SER A 69 -5.02 -14.71 3.68
C SER A 69 -4.44 -14.90 2.29
N GLU A 70 -4.83 -15.95 1.58
CA GLU A 70 -4.60 -16.11 0.13
C GLU A 70 -5.78 -15.51 -0.64
N PRO A 71 -5.73 -14.22 -1.07
CA PRO A 71 -6.86 -13.58 -1.72
C PRO A 71 -7.09 -14.17 -3.11
N SER A 72 -8.36 -14.38 -3.46
CA SER A 72 -8.73 -14.50 -4.86
C SER A 72 -8.44 -13.20 -5.63
N GLU A 73 -8.35 -13.28 -6.95
CA GLU A 73 -8.17 -12.10 -7.82
C GLU A 73 -9.23 -11.01 -7.56
N ASN A 74 -10.48 -11.42 -7.33
CA ASN A 74 -11.58 -10.51 -7.00
C ASN A 74 -11.42 -9.85 -5.63
N GLU A 75 -10.90 -10.56 -4.63
CA GLU A 75 -10.62 -10.00 -3.31
C GLU A 75 -9.47 -9.02 -3.36
N PHE A 76 -8.40 -9.35 -4.08
CA PHE A 76 -7.29 -8.44 -4.28
C PHE A 76 -7.70 -7.19 -5.06
N LYS A 77 -8.55 -7.33 -6.08
CA LYS A 77 -9.16 -6.20 -6.79
C LYS A 77 -10.01 -5.34 -5.85
N ALA A 78 -10.81 -5.96 -4.98
CA ALA A 78 -11.60 -5.23 -3.99
C ALA A 78 -10.71 -4.42 -3.03
N ILE A 79 -9.58 -4.97 -2.58
CA ILE A 79 -8.59 -4.22 -1.77
C ILE A 79 -8.06 -3.01 -2.53
N ARG A 80 -7.64 -3.18 -3.79
CA ARG A 80 -7.15 -2.08 -4.63
C ARG A 80 -8.19 -0.98 -4.81
N GLU A 81 -9.46 -1.34 -5.03
CA GLU A 81 -10.54 -0.36 -5.16
C GLU A 81 -10.82 0.37 -3.85
N ILE A 82 -10.82 -0.32 -2.70
CA ILE A 82 -10.95 0.35 -1.38
C ILE A 82 -9.82 1.38 -1.16
N ILE A 83 -8.58 1.04 -1.53
CA ILE A 83 -7.44 1.95 -1.40
C ILE A 83 -7.62 3.20 -2.29
N LYS A 84 -8.18 3.05 -3.51
CA LYS A 84 -8.49 4.19 -4.39
C LYS A 84 -9.66 5.01 -3.87
N GLU A 85 -10.78 4.39 -3.50
CA GLU A 85 -12.00 5.07 -3.03
C GLU A 85 -11.75 5.92 -1.77
N THR A 86 -10.83 5.47 -0.92
CA THR A 86 -10.44 6.20 0.31
C THR A 86 -9.42 7.31 0.08
N GLY A 87 -8.99 7.52 -1.17
CA GLY A 87 -7.93 8.47 -1.54
C GLY A 87 -6.56 8.12 -0.94
N ALA A 88 -6.38 6.86 -0.52
CA ALA A 88 -5.16 6.42 0.16
C ALA A 88 -4.00 6.27 -0.84
N LYS A 89 -4.29 5.84 -2.07
CA LYS A 89 -3.31 5.76 -3.15
C LYS A 89 -2.71 7.13 -3.44
N GLU A 90 -3.56 8.10 -3.75
CA GLU A 90 -3.19 9.47 -4.11
C GLU A 90 -2.40 10.13 -2.97
N ARG A 91 -2.85 9.93 -1.72
CA ARG A 91 -2.13 10.47 -0.57
C ARG A 91 -0.72 9.90 -0.43
N CYS A 92 -0.54 8.61 -0.66
CA CYS A 92 0.78 7.98 -0.64
C CYS A 92 1.66 8.50 -1.79
N GLU A 93 1.10 8.69 -2.98
CA GLU A 93 1.82 9.28 -4.12
C GLU A 93 2.31 10.71 -3.80
N GLU A 94 1.45 11.57 -3.27
CA GLU A 94 1.82 12.91 -2.79
C GLU A 94 2.93 12.86 -1.72
N MET A 95 2.83 11.92 -0.78
CA MET A 95 3.83 11.77 0.28
C MET A 95 5.17 11.30 -0.27
N ALA A 96 5.20 10.49 -1.33
CA ALA A 96 6.45 10.08 -1.96
C ALA A 96 7.12 11.23 -2.73
N GLU A 97 6.34 12.15 -3.29
CA GLU A 97 6.84 13.29 -4.08
C GLU A 97 7.22 14.51 -3.23
N GLY A 98 6.65 14.65 -2.03
CA GLY A 98 6.81 15.83 -1.18
C GLY A 98 8.09 15.93 -0.34
N TRP A 99 9.14 15.13 -0.62
CA TRP A 99 10.34 15.04 0.21
C TRP A 99 11.55 15.85 -0.26
#